data_AF-A0A9Q3E7N3-F1
#
_entry.id   AF-A0A9Q3E7N3-F1
#
_cell.length_a   1.000
_cell.length_b   1.000
_cell.length_c   1.000
_cell.angle_alpha   90.00
_cell.angle_beta   90.00
_cell.angle_gamma   90.00
#
_symmetry.space_group_name_H-M   'P 1'
#
loop_
_entity.id
_entity.type
_entity.pdbx_description
1 polymer ?
#
loop_
_entity_poly.entity_id
_entity_poly.type
_entity_poly.pdbx_seq_one_letter_code
_entity_poly.pdbx_strand_id
1 'polypeptide(L)'
;MEQTMMKKLNQLQRLEQKTQLLTKASKNGAGYKFEMKEETYNKALQYLRRPKPNLREYRDLPHPMDAFILQNYSKSYQSIEWKLGLKISTFPPNNFIEYKDSNSKHFGKSFYILDLVSKDIHSGPPLVVQCFGPVGGHKYGMLNSLLEEISVWHVKESHCLEIVPMEKIGSLVGVCPLPAWSLGISSVSLLIKPIMKVLHFTINS
;
A
#
# COMPACT_ATOMS: atom_id res chain seq x y z
N MET A 1 -16.71 -31.25 -24.37
CA MET A 1 -15.95 -30.84 -23.16
C MET A 1 -14.52 -30.37 -23.45
N GLU A 2 -13.89 -30.74 -24.58
CA GLU A 2 -12.52 -30.29 -24.94
C GLU A 2 -12.40 -28.82 -25.38
N GLN A 3 -13.44 -28.25 -25.99
CA GLN A 3 -13.43 -26.85 -26.48
C GLN A 3 -13.21 -25.81 -25.37
N THR A 4 -13.55 -26.15 -24.12
CA THR A 4 -13.37 -25.29 -22.94
C THR A 4 -11.94 -25.26 -22.43
N MET A 5 -11.21 -26.39 -22.44
CA MET A 5 -9.82 -26.44 -21.97
C MET A 5 -8.87 -25.72 -22.92
N MET A 6 -9.04 -25.93 -24.23
CA MET A 6 -8.22 -25.26 -25.24
C MET A 6 -8.41 -23.73 -25.21
N LYS A 7 -9.66 -23.27 -25.02
CA LYS A 7 -9.95 -21.83 -24.84
C LYS A 7 -9.29 -21.26 -23.58
N LYS A 8 -9.34 -21.99 -22.45
CA LYS A 8 -8.66 -21.57 -21.21
C LYS A 8 -7.14 -21.51 -21.39
N LEU A 9 -6.53 -22.52 -22.02
CA LEU A 9 -5.08 -22.54 -22.28
C LEU A 9 -4.65 -21.38 -23.19
N ASN A 10 -5.38 -21.14 -24.28
CA ASN A 10 -5.10 -20.02 -25.18
C ASN A 10 -5.22 -18.67 -24.48
N GLN A 11 -6.16 -18.53 -23.52
CA GLN A 11 -6.29 -17.32 -22.72
C GLN A 11 -5.13 -17.16 -21.72
N LEU A 12 -4.68 -18.23 -21.07
CA LEU A 12 -3.49 -18.21 -20.22
C LEU A 12 -2.25 -17.77 -21.00
N GLN A 13 -2.02 -18.37 -22.17
CA GLN A 13 -0.89 -18.01 -23.04
C GLN A 13 -0.94 -16.54 -23.47
N ARG A 14 -2.12 -16.00 -23.81
CA ARG A 14 -2.28 -14.57 -24.13
C ARG A 14 -1.98 -13.66 -22.94
N LEU A 15 -2.43 -14.04 -21.73
CA LEU A 15 -2.15 -13.29 -20.50
C LEU A 15 -0.65 -13.27 -20.20
N GLU A 16 0.04 -14.40 -20.36
CA GLU A 16 1.49 -14.52 -20.20
C GLU A 16 2.25 -13.70 -21.25
N GLN A 17 1.88 -13.79 -22.52
CA GLN A 17 2.50 -13.00 -23.58
C GLN A 17 2.34 -11.49 -23.35
N LYS A 18 1.16 -11.02 -22.96
CA LYS A 18 0.93 -9.61 -22.61
C LYS A 18 1.80 -9.18 -21.42
N THR A 19 1.96 -10.07 -20.45
CA THR A 19 2.85 -9.88 -19.30
C THR A 19 4.32 -9.75 -19.74
N GLN A 20 4.77 -10.57 -20.70
CA GLN A 20 6.12 -10.49 -21.29
C GLN A 20 6.31 -9.23 -22.15
N LEU A 21 5.32 -8.79 -22.91
CA LEU A 21 5.41 -7.54 -23.67
C LEU A 21 5.55 -6.32 -22.76
N LEU A 22 4.82 -6.31 -21.63
CA LEU A 22 4.99 -5.30 -20.58
C LEU A 22 6.41 -5.36 -19.96
N THR A 23 7.08 -6.52 -19.90
CA THR A 23 8.48 -6.60 -19.42
C THR A 23 9.48 -5.93 -20.36
N LYS A 24 9.25 -5.96 -21.67
CA LYS A 24 10.20 -5.43 -22.67
C LYS A 24 10.11 -3.91 -22.85
N ALA A 25 8.97 -3.30 -22.54
CA ALA A 25 8.73 -1.87 -22.75
C ALA A 25 9.25 -0.95 -21.62
N SER A 26 9.63 -1.49 -20.46
CA SER A 26 10.08 -0.69 -19.31
C SER A 26 11.56 -0.31 -19.42
N LYS A 27 11.93 0.55 -20.39
CA LYS A 27 13.27 1.15 -20.46
C LYS A 27 13.38 2.54 -19.82
N ASN A 28 12.26 3.16 -19.42
CA ASN A 28 12.28 4.52 -18.89
C ASN A 28 11.66 4.55 -17.47
N GLY A 29 12.48 4.87 -16.45
CA GLY A 29 12.03 5.26 -15.10
C GLY A 29 11.77 4.14 -14.08
N ALA A 30 12.86 3.70 -13.41
CA ALA A 30 13.01 3.37 -11.98
C ALA A 30 11.90 2.63 -11.17
N GLY A 31 11.34 1.54 -11.68
CA GLY A 31 10.56 0.61 -10.84
C GLY A 31 10.88 -0.85 -11.18
N TYR A 32 10.78 -1.75 -10.20
CA TYR A 32 11.01 -3.18 -10.40
C TYR A 32 9.69 -3.93 -10.56
N LYS A 33 9.66 -4.91 -11.46
CA LYS A 33 8.51 -5.78 -11.64
C LYS A 33 8.57 -6.92 -10.64
N PHE A 34 7.43 -7.28 -10.07
CA PHE A 34 7.32 -8.41 -9.16
C PHE A 34 5.98 -9.11 -9.34
N GLU A 35 5.93 -10.37 -8.91
CA GLU A 35 4.67 -11.10 -8.76
C GLU A 35 4.03 -10.72 -7.43
N MET A 36 2.79 -10.25 -7.47
CA MET A 36 2.05 -9.91 -6.26
C MET A 36 1.72 -11.18 -5.50
N LYS A 37 2.06 -11.20 -4.20
CA LYS A 37 1.53 -12.22 -3.28
C LYS A 37 0.01 -12.14 -3.25
N GLU A 38 -0.64 -13.26 -2.96
CA GLU A 38 -2.10 -13.38 -2.98
C GLU A 38 -2.80 -12.31 -2.13
N GLU A 39 -2.31 -12.04 -0.92
CA GLU A 39 -2.87 -10.99 -0.06
C GLU A 39 -2.78 -9.60 -0.71
N THR A 40 -1.62 -9.25 -1.28
CA THR A 40 -1.42 -7.97 -1.99
C THR A 40 -2.31 -7.88 -3.23
N TYR A 41 -2.42 -8.97 -4.00
CA TYR A 41 -3.27 -9.05 -5.18
C TYR A 41 -4.74 -8.81 -4.82
N ASN A 42 -5.26 -9.50 -3.81
CA ASN A 42 -6.65 -9.39 -3.38
C ASN A 42 -6.98 -7.96 -2.91
N LYS A 43 -6.07 -7.33 -2.15
CA LYS A 43 -6.21 -5.93 -1.74
C LYS A 43 -6.19 -4.98 -2.95
N ALA A 44 -5.29 -5.20 -3.92
CA ALA A 44 -5.18 -4.39 -5.14
C ALA A 44 -6.42 -4.48 -5.99
N LEU A 45 -6.96 -5.69 -6.14
CA LEU A 45 -8.20 -5.95 -6.83
C LEU A 45 -9.38 -5.26 -6.15
N GLN A 46 -9.53 -5.39 -4.83
CA GLN A 46 -10.60 -4.74 -4.08
C GLN A 46 -10.51 -3.21 -4.21
N TYR A 47 -9.30 -2.67 -4.14
CA TYR A 47 -9.03 -1.25 -4.33
C TYR A 47 -9.48 -0.76 -5.71
N LEU A 48 -9.04 -1.45 -6.78
CA LEU A 48 -9.33 -1.06 -8.17
C LEU A 48 -10.77 -1.34 -8.60
N ARG A 49 -11.47 -2.30 -7.96
CA ARG A 49 -12.89 -2.57 -8.22
C ARG A 49 -13.79 -1.42 -7.78
N ARG A 50 -13.36 -0.56 -6.84
CA ARG A 50 -14.14 0.63 -6.44
C ARG A 50 -14.43 1.56 -7.62
N PRO A 51 -13.41 2.06 -8.37
CA PRO A 51 -13.66 2.85 -9.59
C PRO A 51 -13.97 2.00 -10.83
N LYS A 52 -13.58 0.72 -10.86
CA LYS A 52 -13.81 -0.19 -12.01
C LYS A 52 -14.50 -1.49 -11.58
N PRO A 53 -15.81 -1.49 -11.32
CA PRO A 53 -16.54 -2.66 -10.81
C PRO A 53 -16.41 -3.91 -11.70
N ASN A 54 -16.25 -3.71 -13.01
CA ASN A 54 -16.12 -4.79 -13.99
C ASN A 54 -14.71 -5.42 -14.05
N LEU A 55 -13.77 -4.99 -13.21
CA LEU A 55 -12.43 -5.55 -13.15
C LEU A 55 -12.47 -6.99 -12.61
N ARG A 56 -11.92 -7.91 -13.41
CA ARG A 56 -11.90 -9.35 -13.14
C ARG A 56 -10.54 -9.83 -12.64
N GLU A 57 -10.61 -10.95 -11.93
CA GLU A 57 -9.44 -11.69 -11.46
C GLU A 57 -8.81 -12.46 -12.61
N TYR A 58 -7.48 -12.57 -12.66
CA TYR A 58 -6.83 -13.29 -13.75
C TYR A 58 -7.16 -14.80 -13.76
N ARG A 59 -7.49 -15.37 -12.59
CA ARG A 59 -7.79 -16.80 -12.39
C ARG A 59 -9.19 -17.20 -12.88
N ASP A 60 -10.12 -16.25 -13.02
CA ASP A 60 -11.53 -16.52 -13.34
C ASP A 60 -11.77 -16.79 -14.83
N LEU A 61 -11.23 -17.91 -15.31
CA LEU A 61 -11.33 -18.30 -16.72
C LEU A 61 -12.60 -19.11 -17.03
N PRO A 62 -13.24 -18.89 -18.19
CA PRO A 62 -12.78 -18.03 -19.28
C PRO A 62 -13.22 -16.56 -19.17
N HIS A 63 -12.37 -15.66 -19.66
CA HIS A 63 -12.67 -14.23 -19.72
C HIS A 63 -13.46 -13.84 -20.99
N PRO A 64 -14.41 -12.89 -20.90
CA PRO A 64 -14.95 -12.19 -22.06
C PRO A 64 -13.84 -11.52 -22.90
N MET A 65 -14.07 -11.35 -24.21
CA MET A 65 -13.07 -10.79 -25.15
C MET A 65 -12.54 -9.41 -24.77
N ASP A 66 -13.35 -8.59 -24.09
CA ASP A 66 -13.02 -7.22 -23.68
C ASP A 66 -12.96 -7.04 -22.16
N ALA A 67 -12.76 -8.13 -21.42
CA ALA A 67 -12.67 -8.07 -19.97
C ALA A 67 -11.45 -7.27 -19.51
N PHE A 68 -11.66 -6.32 -18.61
CA PHE A 68 -10.59 -5.69 -17.85
C PHE A 68 -10.14 -6.68 -16.78
N ILE A 69 -8.88 -7.11 -16.86
CA ILE A 69 -8.32 -8.15 -15.98
C ILE A 69 -7.13 -7.56 -15.23
N LEU A 70 -7.10 -7.72 -13.90
CA LEU A 70 -5.90 -7.42 -13.11
C LEU A 70 -4.93 -8.60 -13.19
N GLN A 71 -3.75 -8.36 -13.76
CA GLN A 71 -2.68 -9.37 -13.81
C GLN A 71 -2.05 -9.61 -12.43
N ASN A 72 -1.48 -10.79 -12.20
CA ASN A 72 -0.73 -11.12 -10.97
C ASN A 72 0.62 -10.41 -10.86
N TYR A 73 1.09 -9.72 -11.91
CA TYR A 73 2.31 -8.94 -11.88
C TYR A 73 2.03 -7.45 -11.81
N SER A 74 2.83 -6.73 -11.03
CA SER A 74 2.83 -5.27 -10.97
C SER A 74 4.25 -4.72 -11.01
N LYS A 75 4.38 -3.42 -11.29
CA LYS A 75 5.63 -2.67 -11.14
C LYS A 75 5.55 -1.88 -9.83
N SER A 76 6.60 -1.94 -9.02
CA SER A 76 6.73 -1.11 -7.82
C SER A 76 7.83 -0.09 -8.02
N TYR A 77 7.56 1.15 -7.63
CA TYR A 77 8.62 2.15 -7.45
C TYR A 77 9.35 1.91 -6.13
N GLN A 78 10.63 2.26 -6.08
CA GLN A 78 11.40 2.25 -4.83
C GLN A 78 11.07 3.47 -3.96
N SER A 79 10.90 4.62 -4.61
CA SER A 79 10.51 5.88 -3.99
C SER A 79 9.75 6.76 -4.99
N ILE A 80 8.93 7.66 -4.48
CA ILE A 80 8.22 8.66 -5.25
C ILE A 80 8.16 9.97 -4.47
N GLU A 81 8.32 11.08 -5.18
CA GLU A 81 8.04 12.40 -4.64
C GLU A 81 6.57 12.72 -4.87
N TRP A 82 5.86 13.01 -3.78
CA TRP A 82 4.48 13.45 -3.80
C TRP A 82 4.39 14.90 -3.30
N LYS A 83 3.19 15.49 -3.39
CA LYS A 83 2.88 16.90 -3.09
C LYS A 83 3.75 17.50 -1.97
N LEU A 84 4.20 18.74 -2.18
CA LEU A 84 5.02 19.52 -1.22
C LEU A 84 6.38 18.87 -0.86
N GLY A 85 6.99 18.14 -1.81
CA GLY A 85 8.31 17.54 -1.62
C GLY A 85 8.31 16.30 -0.71
N LEU A 86 7.13 15.71 -0.45
CA LEU A 86 7.01 14.52 0.38
C LEU A 86 7.56 13.30 -0.36
N LYS A 87 8.82 12.96 -0.11
CA LYS A 87 9.47 11.78 -0.71
C LYS A 87 9.17 10.52 0.09
N ILE A 88 8.26 9.69 -0.42
CA ILE A 88 7.91 8.39 0.16
C ILE A 88 8.78 7.30 -0.44
N SER A 89 9.22 6.35 0.37
CA SER A 89 10.10 5.25 -0.02
C SER A 89 9.58 3.92 0.52
N THR A 90 10.03 2.82 -0.07
CA THR A 90 9.90 1.46 0.50
C THR A 90 11.06 1.14 1.47
N PHE A 91 12.12 1.96 1.44
CA PHE A 91 13.31 1.85 2.28
C PHE A 91 13.41 2.99 3.30
N PRO A 92 14.04 2.73 4.47
CA PRO A 92 14.34 3.78 5.44
C PRO A 92 15.15 4.95 4.83
N PRO A 93 15.04 6.17 5.38
CA PRO A 93 14.24 6.54 6.56
C PRO A 93 12.77 6.85 6.23
N ASN A 94 12.41 7.04 4.97
CA ASN A 94 11.10 7.56 4.55
C ASN A 94 10.07 6.47 4.21
N ASN A 95 10.11 5.35 4.91
CA ASN A 95 9.21 4.21 4.68
C ASN A 95 8.09 4.07 5.69
N PHE A 96 7.95 4.99 6.64
CA PHE A 96 6.81 5.05 7.56
C PHE A 96 5.97 6.28 7.30
N ILE A 97 4.65 6.08 7.26
CA ILE A 97 3.68 7.12 6.97
C ILE A 97 2.54 7.13 7.99
N GLU A 98 2.00 8.32 8.22
CA GLU A 98 0.68 8.55 8.80
C GLU A 98 -0.31 8.68 7.64
N TYR A 99 -1.40 7.94 7.70
CA TYR A 99 -2.52 8.07 6.76
C TYR A 99 -3.84 8.18 7.49
N LYS A 100 -4.82 8.82 6.85
CA LYS A 100 -6.14 9.06 7.42
C LYS A 100 -7.18 8.19 6.74
N ASP A 101 -7.98 7.49 7.54
CA ASP A 101 -9.21 6.86 7.07
C ASP A 101 -10.38 7.28 7.97
N SER A 102 -11.45 7.80 7.38
CA SER A 102 -12.71 8.14 8.08
C SER A 102 -12.50 8.83 9.45
N ASN A 103 -11.69 9.89 9.48
CA ASN A 103 -11.30 10.69 10.66
C ASN A 103 -10.36 10.03 11.69
N SER A 104 -9.93 8.79 11.47
CA SER A 104 -8.95 8.12 12.32
C SER A 104 -7.55 8.23 11.74
N LYS A 105 -6.56 8.37 12.62
CA LYS A 105 -5.14 8.33 12.25
C LYS A 105 -4.64 6.91 12.30
N HIS A 106 -3.94 6.51 11.25
CA HIS A 106 -3.33 5.21 11.14
C HIS A 106 -1.86 5.36 10.76
N PHE A 107 -1.07 4.36 11.15
CA PHE A 107 0.35 4.31 10.85
C PHE A 107 0.65 3.07 10.02
N GLY A 108 1.53 3.23 9.05
CA GLY A 108 1.90 2.13 8.16
C GLY A 108 3.34 2.21 7.71
N LYS A 109 3.95 1.04 7.50
CA LYS A 109 5.22 0.91 6.80
C LYS A 109 4.95 0.61 5.33
N SER A 110 5.44 1.46 4.44
CA SER A 110 5.38 1.26 3.00
C SER A 110 6.16 0.01 2.60
N PHE A 111 5.47 -0.91 1.91
CA PHE A 111 6.02 -2.16 1.41
C PHE A 111 6.15 -2.16 -0.12
N TYR A 112 5.12 -1.69 -0.83
CA TYR A 112 5.14 -1.46 -2.27
C TYR A 112 4.52 -0.11 -2.63
N ILE A 113 5.01 0.51 -3.69
CA ILE A 113 4.40 1.69 -4.32
C ILE A 113 3.95 1.24 -5.70
N LEU A 114 2.69 0.85 -5.83
CA LEU A 114 2.19 0.11 -6.98
C LEU A 114 1.92 1.02 -8.17
N ASP A 115 2.57 0.74 -9.29
CA ASP A 115 2.19 1.24 -10.61
C ASP A 115 0.99 0.43 -11.10
N LEU A 116 -0.20 0.79 -10.61
CA LEU A 116 -1.45 0.26 -11.12
C LEU A 116 -1.86 1.10 -12.32
N VAL A 117 -2.27 0.45 -13.41
CA VAL A 117 -2.69 1.05 -14.69
C VAL A 117 -4.05 1.77 -14.56
N SER A 118 -4.20 2.60 -13.54
CA SER A 118 -5.26 3.58 -13.41
C SER A 118 -4.74 4.86 -14.05
N LYS A 119 -5.24 5.18 -15.24
CA LYS A 119 -4.95 6.44 -15.95
C LYS A 119 -5.57 7.68 -15.26
N ASP A 120 -5.98 7.58 -14.01
CA ASP A 120 -6.42 8.73 -13.22
C ASP A 120 -5.18 9.46 -12.70
N ILE A 121 -4.72 10.42 -13.51
CA ILE A 121 -3.50 11.23 -13.32
C ILE A 121 -3.50 11.98 -11.97
N HIS A 122 -4.66 12.14 -11.33
CA HIS A 122 -4.81 12.93 -10.13
C HIS A 122 -4.56 12.19 -8.82
N SER A 123 -4.55 10.84 -8.81
CA SER A 123 -4.51 10.07 -7.55
C SER A 123 -3.16 9.42 -7.18
N GLY A 124 -2.14 9.59 -8.04
CA GLY A 124 -0.83 8.95 -7.85
C GLY A 124 -0.88 7.41 -7.79
N PRO A 125 0.29 6.74 -7.67
CA PRO A 125 0.35 5.31 -7.43
C PRO A 125 0.03 4.99 -5.96
N PRO A 126 -0.90 4.07 -5.65
CA PRO A 126 -1.21 3.74 -4.26
C PRO A 126 -0.09 2.93 -3.59
N LEU A 127 -0.02 3.00 -2.26
CA LEU A 127 0.93 2.23 -1.47
C LEU A 127 0.27 0.98 -0.92
N VAL A 128 1.03 -0.10 -0.87
CA VAL A 128 0.76 -1.25 0.00
C VAL A 128 1.50 -1.01 1.30
N VAL A 129 0.78 -0.98 2.42
CA VAL A 129 1.33 -0.70 3.74
C VAL A 129 1.10 -1.86 4.69
N GLN A 130 2.12 -2.15 5.51
CA GLN A 130 1.97 -2.94 6.73
C GLN A 130 1.43 -2.04 7.83
N CYS A 131 0.26 -2.37 8.38
CA CYS A 131 -0.42 -1.51 9.34
C CYS A 131 0.14 -1.69 10.75
N PHE A 132 0.17 -0.59 11.50
CA PHE A 132 0.55 -0.57 12.92
C PHE A 132 -0.62 -0.05 13.74
N GLY A 133 -0.94 -0.77 14.81
CA GLY A 133 -2.03 -0.43 15.74
C GLY A 133 -1.49 -0.01 17.10
N PRO A 134 -2.26 0.76 17.89
CA PRO A 134 -1.85 1.15 19.23
C PRO A 134 -1.63 -0.07 20.12
N VAL A 135 -0.68 0.02 21.05
CA VAL A 135 -0.52 -0.98 22.10
C VAL A 135 -1.69 -0.83 23.09
N GLY A 136 -2.64 -1.76 22.99
CA GLY A 136 -3.82 -1.79 23.87
C GLY A 136 -3.61 -2.52 25.20
N GLY A 137 -4.45 -2.19 26.18
CA GLY A 137 -4.55 -2.86 27.49
C GLY A 137 -4.62 -1.85 28.64
N HIS A 138 -5.37 -2.17 29.70
CA HIS A 138 -5.54 -1.29 30.87
C HIS A 138 -4.20 -0.84 31.51
N LYS A 139 -3.16 -1.67 31.40
CA LYS A 139 -1.81 -1.40 31.94
C LYS A 139 -1.08 -0.25 31.23
N TYR A 140 -1.45 0.07 30.00
CA TYR A 140 -0.75 1.05 29.16
C TYR A 140 -1.49 2.36 28.99
N GLY A 141 -2.70 2.50 29.57
CA GLY A 141 -3.55 3.68 29.40
C GLY A 141 -2.82 4.98 29.76
N MET A 142 -2.25 5.06 30.98
CA MET A 142 -1.54 6.26 31.44
C MET A 142 -0.31 6.59 30.59
N LEU A 143 0.49 5.59 30.24
CA LEU A 143 1.68 5.80 29.40
C LEU A 143 1.29 6.29 28.00
N ASN A 144 0.27 5.67 27.39
CA ASN A 144 -0.21 6.07 26.07
C ASN A 144 -0.74 7.51 26.09
N SER A 145 -1.47 7.91 27.14
CA SER A 145 -1.91 9.29 27.31
C SER A 145 -0.73 10.27 27.41
N LEU A 146 0.29 9.95 28.21
CA LEU A 146 1.49 10.79 28.32
C LEU A 146 2.27 10.89 27.00
N LEU A 147 2.37 9.79 26.24
CA LEU A 147 3.01 9.80 24.93
C LEU A 147 2.21 10.63 23.92
N GLU A 148 0.88 10.53 23.94
CA GLU A 148 -0.01 11.33 23.09
C GLU A 148 0.12 12.84 23.37
N GLU A 149 0.30 13.25 24.63
CA GLU A 149 0.56 14.65 25.00
C GLU A 149 1.80 15.22 24.31
N ILE A 150 2.85 14.40 24.12
CA ILE A 150 4.07 14.79 23.40
C ILE A 150 4.05 14.43 21.90
N SER A 151 2.87 14.07 21.36
CA SER A 151 2.68 13.64 19.96
C SER A 151 3.57 12.45 19.57
N VAL A 152 3.69 11.48 20.46
CA VAL A 152 4.34 10.19 20.23
C VAL A 152 3.31 9.09 20.39
N TRP A 153 3.35 8.09 19.51
CA TRP A 153 2.46 6.93 19.59
C TRP A 153 3.25 5.66 19.80
N HIS A 154 2.78 4.84 20.75
CA HIS A 154 3.30 3.50 20.95
C HIS A 154 2.47 2.50 20.16
N VAL A 155 3.08 1.90 19.15
CA VAL A 155 2.39 1.00 18.24
C VAL A 155 3.07 -0.35 18.15
N LYS A 156 2.29 -1.37 17.76
CA LYS A 156 2.77 -2.70 17.40
C LYS A 156 2.34 -3.03 15.98
N GLU A 157 3.13 -3.87 15.33
CA GLU A 157 2.78 -4.41 14.03
C GLU A 157 1.46 -5.18 14.14
N SER A 158 0.53 -4.87 13.25
CA SER A 158 -0.69 -5.66 13.06
C SER A 158 -0.47 -6.58 11.86
N HIS A 159 -1.05 -7.77 11.83
CA HIS A 159 -0.98 -8.67 10.67
C HIS A 159 -1.93 -8.23 9.53
N CYS A 160 -2.00 -6.93 9.25
CA CYS A 160 -2.90 -6.36 8.26
C CYS A 160 -2.12 -5.60 7.18
N LEU A 161 -2.28 -6.03 5.93
CA LEU A 161 -1.89 -5.25 4.76
C LEU A 161 -3.07 -4.42 4.23
N GLU A 162 -2.78 -3.17 3.90
CA GLU A 162 -3.75 -2.25 3.30
C GLU A 162 -3.21 -1.55 2.06
N ILE A 163 -4.13 -1.11 1.21
CA ILE A 163 -3.81 -0.24 0.08
C ILE A 163 -4.29 1.16 0.36
N VAL A 164 -3.34 2.08 0.41
CA VAL A 164 -3.55 3.47 0.79
C VAL A 164 -3.32 4.35 -0.44
N PRO A 165 -4.34 5.09 -0.92
CA PRO A 165 -4.17 6.16 -1.90
C PRO A 165 -3.18 7.22 -1.41
N MET A 166 -2.45 7.83 -2.33
CA MET A 166 -1.50 8.90 -2.00
C MET A 166 -2.19 10.11 -1.34
N GLU A 167 -3.46 10.37 -1.66
CA GLU A 167 -4.24 11.50 -1.13
C GLU A 167 -4.51 11.35 0.37
N LYS A 168 -4.53 10.11 0.87
CA LYS A 168 -4.80 9.83 2.29
C LYS A 168 -3.56 9.97 3.17
N ILE A 169 -2.38 10.18 2.58
CA ILE A 169 -1.12 10.27 3.31
C ILE A 169 -0.97 11.68 3.87
N GLY A 170 -0.89 11.77 5.20
CA GLY A 170 -0.78 13.04 5.91
C GLY A 170 0.68 13.47 6.16
N SER A 171 1.55 12.52 6.50
CA SER A 171 2.94 12.82 6.87
C SER A 171 3.86 11.61 6.82
N LEU A 172 5.16 11.87 6.66
CA LEU A 172 6.20 10.91 7.03
C LEU A 172 6.38 10.88 8.54
N VAL A 173 6.72 9.70 9.05
CA VAL A 173 6.85 9.46 10.49
C VAL A 173 8.24 8.93 10.82
N GLY A 174 8.86 9.53 11.84
CA GLY A 174 10.04 9.02 12.48
C GLY A 174 9.69 7.85 13.37
N VAL A 175 10.54 6.82 13.33
CA VAL A 175 10.34 5.59 14.08
C VAL A 175 11.52 5.34 14.99
N CYS A 176 11.24 4.91 16.22
CA CYS A 176 12.22 4.39 17.15
C CYS A 176 11.80 2.95 17.50
N PRO A 177 12.52 1.92 17.02
CA PRO A 177 12.22 0.55 17.37
C PRO A 177 12.55 0.28 18.84
N LEU A 178 11.62 -0.37 19.53
CA LEU A 178 11.79 -0.83 20.89
C LEU A 178 12.01 -2.35 20.89
N PRO A 179 13.06 -2.85 21.57
CA PRO A 179 13.25 -4.28 21.70
C PRO A 179 12.08 -4.91 22.47
N ALA A 180 11.91 -6.22 22.29
CA ALA A 180 10.98 -6.98 23.11
C ALA A 180 11.30 -6.76 24.61
N TRP A 181 10.27 -6.86 25.44
CA TRP A 181 10.26 -6.62 26.88
C TRP A 181 10.45 -5.16 27.32
N SER A 182 10.75 -4.25 26.38
CA SER A 182 10.64 -2.81 26.63
C SER A 182 9.19 -2.47 26.96
N LEU A 183 9.01 -1.66 28.01
CA LEU A 183 7.68 -1.26 28.47
C LEU A 183 6.77 -2.47 28.75
N GLY A 184 7.32 -3.62 29.12
CA GLY A 184 6.56 -4.81 29.49
C GLY A 184 5.84 -5.53 28.35
N ILE A 185 6.20 -5.28 27.08
CA ILE A 185 5.57 -5.91 25.91
C ILE A 185 6.41 -7.10 25.44
N SER A 186 5.79 -8.26 25.18
CA SER A 186 6.50 -9.47 24.75
C SER A 186 6.90 -9.48 23.26
N SER A 187 6.56 -8.44 22.51
CA SER A 187 6.80 -8.32 21.06
C SER A 187 7.49 -7.01 20.72
N VAL A 188 8.14 -6.97 19.56
CA VAL A 188 8.70 -5.74 19.01
C VAL A 188 7.60 -4.69 18.86
N SER A 189 7.90 -3.46 19.30
CA SER A 189 7.00 -2.31 19.21
C SER A 189 7.78 -1.09 18.76
N LEU A 190 7.08 -0.04 18.32
CA LEU A 190 7.69 1.17 17.80
C LEU A 190 7.14 2.38 18.56
N LEU A 191 7.99 3.37 18.80
CA LEU A 191 7.56 4.74 19.05
C LEU A 191 7.55 5.50 17.73
N ILE A 192 6.46 6.20 17.47
CA ILE A 192 6.16 6.86 16.20
C ILE A 192 5.95 8.35 16.47
N LYS A 193 6.65 9.21 15.71
CA LYS A 193 6.51 10.67 15.78
C LYS A 193 6.50 11.31 14.38
N PRO A 194 5.43 12.01 13.97
CA PRO A 194 5.36 12.71 12.68
C PRO A 194 6.50 13.73 12.53
N ILE A 195 7.19 13.69 11.38
CA ILE A 195 8.34 14.57 11.10
C ILE A 195 7.92 15.78 10.25
N MET A 196 7.16 15.55 9.17
CA MET A 196 6.70 16.60 8.25
C MET A 196 5.21 16.44 7.99
N LYS A 197 4.39 17.41 8.41
CA LYS A 197 2.97 17.46 8.08
C LYS A 197 2.77 18.11 6.71
N VAL A 198 1.98 17.47 5.85
CA VAL A 198 1.39 18.16 4.69
C VAL A 198 0.45 19.23 5.24
N LEU A 199 0.83 20.50 5.13
CA LEU A 199 -0.05 21.62 5.43
C LEU A 199 -1.11 21.70 4.33
N HIS A 200 -2.36 21.33 4.66
CA HIS A 200 -3.49 21.68 3.83
C HIS A 200 -3.73 23.18 3.99
N PHE A 201 -3.19 24.00 3.08
CA PHE A 201 -3.68 25.36 2.92
C PHE A 201 -5.05 25.27 2.22
N THR A 202 -6.12 25.30 3.01
CA THR A 202 -7.42 25.74 2.52
C THR A 202 -7.31 27.25 2.26
N ILE A 203 -7.06 27.62 1.02
CA ILE A 203 -7.32 28.98 0.56
C ILE A 203 -8.85 29.08 0.51
N ASN A 204 -9.45 29.66 1.55
CA ASN A 204 -10.83 30.08 1.50
C ASN A 204 -10.89 31.27 0.54
N SER A 205 -11.35 31.02 -0.68
CA SER A 205 -11.81 32.04 -1.63
C SER A 205 -13.21 32.51 -1.28
#